data_AF-A0A8C8B6X2-F1
#
_entry.id   AF-A0A8C8B6X2-F1
#
_cell.length_a   1.000
_cell.length_b   1.000
_cell.length_c   1.000
_cell.angle_alpha   90.00
_cell.angle_beta   90.00
_cell.angle_gamma   90.00
#
_symmetry.space_group_name_H-M   'P 1'
#
loop_
_entity.id
_entity.type
_entity.pdbx_description
1 polymer ?
#
loop_
_entity_poly.entity_id
_entity_poly.type
_entity_poly.pdbx_seq_one_letter_code
_entity_poly.pdbx_strand_id
1 'polypeptide(L)'
;MGCFTFIKVMMILFNLAIFLGGGTLLGVGIWVTVDGKSFLDIFGALSSSVLQVVNVSYFLIVIGAILLAIGFLGCCGAQKESKCLLMMFFSVVLIIFIAEIAAAVVALVYTGLAETLLTAVVTPLLKEKYGMDKSLTHIWNVTMTEVHCCGLNNYTDFTDSYWLEEHRTYPAPCCKNMEPCNITVAAQSNVPGCFDQILEEIKTNAGVVGGVAAGIAALEIAAMTVSMYLYCQLDQK
;
A
#
# COMPACT_ATOMS: atom_id res chain seq x y z
N MET A 1 -40.38 -6.86 6.54
CA MET A 1 -39.55 -6.96 7.77
C MET A 1 -38.35 -7.90 7.61
N GLY A 2 -38.49 -9.14 7.12
CA GLY A 2 -37.36 -10.09 7.02
C GLY A 2 -36.14 -9.63 6.19
N CYS A 3 -36.37 -9.00 5.02
CA CYS A 3 -35.28 -8.50 4.16
C CYS A 3 -34.45 -7.39 4.84
N PHE A 4 -35.10 -6.44 5.51
CA PHE A 4 -34.42 -5.37 6.24
C PHE A 4 -33.51 -5.92 7.35
N THR A 5 -34.02 -6.88 8.14
CA THR A 5 -33.23 -7.52 9.19
C THR A 5 -32.05 -8.31 8.63
N PHE A 6 -32.25 -9.03 7.51
CA PHE A 6 -31.17 -9.76 6.85
C PHE A 6 -30.04 -8.83 6.37
N ILE A 7 -30.37 -7.76 5.65
CA ILE A 7 -29.40 -6.78 5.13
C ILE A 7 -28.65 -6.11 6.29
N LYS A 8 -29.36 -5.73 7.36
CA LYS A 8 -28.78 -5.15 8.57
C LYS A 8 -27.76 -6.10 9.22
N VAL A 9 -28.13 -7.37 9.40
CA VAL A 9 -27.24 -8.37 10.00
C VAL A 9 -26.01 -8.63 9.12
N MET A 10 -26.18 -8.75 7.80
CA MET A 10 -25.05 -8.89 6.87
C MET A 10 -24.10 -7.69 6.96
N MET A 11 -24.63 -6.46 6.95
CA MET A 11 -23.80 -5.26 7.09
C MET A 11 -22.99 -5.28 8.40
N ILE A 12 -23.62 -5.66 9.51
CA ILE A 12 -22.95 -5.76 10.81
C ILE A 12 -21.84 -6.82 10.75
N LEU A 13 -22.11 -8.01 10.21
CA LEU A 13 -21.12 -9.08 10.12
C LEU A 13 -19.90 -8.70 9.27
N PHE A 14 -20.12 -8.13 8.09
CA PHE A 14 -19.01 -7.70 7.23
C PHE A 14 -18.20 -6.56 7.85
N ASN A 15 -18.85 -5.54 8.42
CA ASN A 15 -18.15 -4.44 9.07
C ASN A 15 -17.44 -4.87 10.35
N LEU A 16 -17.97 -5.85 11.08
CA LEU A 16 -17.29 -6.46 12.22
C LEU A 16 -16.03 -7.21 11.78
N ALA A 17 -16.09 -7.97 10.68
CA ALA A 17 -14.91 -8.61 10.12
C ALA A 17 -13.84 -7.59 9.71
N ILE A 18 -14.24 -6.48 9.07
CA ILE A 18 -13.34 -5.37 8.72
C ILE A 18 -12.75 -4.73 9.98
N PHE A 19 -13.57 -4.51 11.02
CA PHE A 19 -13.11 -3.94 12.30
C PHE A 19 -12.07 -4.83 12.97
N LEU A 20 -12.33 -6.14 13.05
CA LEU A 20 -11.39 -7.11 13.63
C LEU A 20 -10.12 -7.21 12.78
N GLY A 21 -10.25 -7.27 11.46
CA GLY A 21 -9.12 -7.24 10.52
C GLY A 21 -8.27 -5.98 10.69
N GLY A 22 -8.89 -4.81 10.71
CA GLY A 22 -8.22 -3.53 10.96
C GLY A 22 -7.51 -3.49 12.31
N GLY A 23 -8.14 -4.02 13.36
CA GLY A 23 -7.53 -4.17 14.69
C GLY A 23 -6.32 -5.09 14.69
N THR A 24 -6.37 -6.21 13.96
CA THR A 24 -5.21 -7.10 13.81
C THR A 24 -4.07 -6.44 13.04
N LEU A 25 -4.35 -5.76 11.92
CA LEU A 25 -3.32 -5.05 11.14
C LEU A 25 -2.69 -3.91 11.95
N LEU A 26 -3.51 -3.14 12.67
CA LEU A 26 -3.04 -2.08 13.54
C LEU A 26 -2.18 -2.64 14.68
N GLY A 27 -2.62 -3.72 15.32
CA GLY A 27 -1.89 -4.37 16.41
C GLY A 27 -0.55 -4.95 15.94
N VAL A 28 -0.52 -5.64 14.81
CA VAL A 28 0.71 -6.15 14.18
C VAL A 28 1.63 -4.99 13.79
N GLY A 29 1.08 -3.94 13.17
CA GLY A 29 1.85 -2.75 12.83
C GLY A 29 2.51 -2.09 14.05
N ILE A 30 1.76 -1.88 15.14
CA ILE A 30 2.32 -1.32 16.38
C ILE A 30 3.36 -2.26 16.99
N TRP A 31 3.08 -3.56 17.08
CA TRP A 31 4.02 -4.56 17.60
C TRP A 31 5.34 -4.45 16.86
N VAL A 32 5.31 -4.52 15.53
CA VAL A 32 6.50 -4.49 14.71
C VAL A 32 7.28 -3.19 14.88
N THR A 33 6.58 -2.05 14.95
CA THR A 33 7.23 -0.74 15.13
C THR A 33 7.91 -0.61 16.49
N VAL A 34 7.32 -1.17 17.55
CA VAL A 34 7.83 -1.06 18.92
C VAL A 34 8.89 -2.12 19.22
N ASP A 35 8.68 -3.35 18.78
CA ASP A 35 9.53 -4.50 19.08
C ASP A 35 9.65 -5.47 17.89
N GLY A 36 10.19 -4.96 16.78
CA GLY A 36 10.43 -5.75 15.57
C GLY A 36 11.38 -6.94 15.77
N LYS A 37 12.25 -6.90 16.79
CA LYS A 37 13.18 -8.01 17.11
C LYS A 37 12.42 -9.22 17.65
N SER A 38 11.55 -9.03 18.64
CA SER A 38 10.72 -10.13 19.15
C SER A 38 9.76 -10.68 18.11
N PHE A 39 9.23 -9.82 17.21
CA PHE A 39 8.42 -10.28 16.08
C PHE A 39 9.22 -11.23 15.17
N LEU A 40 10.48 -10.89 14.88
CA LEU A 40 11.38 -11.73 14.11
C LEU A 40 11.87 -12.97 14.84
N ASP A 41 12.04 -12.96 16.15
CA ASP A 41 12.43 -14.18 16.85
C ASP A 41 11.32 -15.24 16.79
N ILE A 42 10.06 -14.80 16.67
CA ILE A 42 8.88 -15.68 16.56
C ILE A 42 8.60 -16.09 15.10
N PHE A 43 8.70 -15.15 14.16
CA PHE A 43 8.32 -15.35 12.74
C PHE A 43 9.51 -15.30 11.76
N GLY A 44 10.75 -15.18 12.24
CA GLY A 44 11.95 -14.95 11.43
C GLY A 44 12.37 -16.14 10.58
N ALA A 45 11.89 -17.35 10.87
CA ALA A 45 12.03 -18.49 9.97
C ALA A 45 11.32 -18.29 8.61
N LEU A 46 10.39 -17.33 8.52
CA LEU A 46 9.67 -16.94 7.30
C LEU A 46 10.17 -15.60 6.70
N SER A 47 11.07 -14.86 7.35
CA SER A 47 11.45 -13.50 6.92
C SER A 47 12.94 -13.19 7.10
N SER A 48 13.60 -12.89 5.99
CA SER A 48 15.00 -12.49 5.95
C SER A 48 15.13 -10.97 6.16
N SER A 49 14.93 -10.49 7.40
CA SER A 49 15.53 -9.29 8.04
C SER A 49 14.56 -8.45 8.89
N VAL A 50 15.02 -8.05 10.08
CA VAL A 50 14.21 -7.30 11.10
C VAL A 50 13.73 -5.96 10.58
N LEU A 51 14.49 -5.38 9.67
CA LEU A 51 14.26 -4.05 9.15
C LEU A 51 13.19 -4.02 8.04
N GLN A 52 12.93 -5.15 7.40
CA GLN A 52 11.88 -5.35 6.40
C GLN A 52 10.49 -5.04 6.95
N VAL A 53 10.28 -5.24 8.26
CA VAL A 53 8.95 -5.22 8.87
C VAL A 53 8.59 -3.81 9.38
N VAL A 54 9.57 -3.03 9.86
CA VAL A 54 9.36 -1.78 10.63
C VAL A 54 8.89 -0.58 9.78
N ASN A 55 9.04 -0.59 8.47
CA ASN A 55 8.49 0.47 7.61
C ASN A 55 7.16 0.08 6.96
N VAL A 56 7.01 -1.18 6.56
CA VAL A 56 5.70 -1.75 6.17
C VAL A 56 4.72 -1.60 7.33
N SER A 57 5.19 -1.67 8.58
CA SER A 57 4.36 -1.49 9.76
C SER A 57 3.71 -0.11 9.87
N TYR A 58 4.34 0.98 9.39
CA TYR A 58 3.68 2.29 9.35
C TYR A 58 2.49 2.29 8.38
N PHE A 59 2.62 1.66 7.22
CA PHE A 59 1.49 1.47 6.29
C PHE A 59 0.42 0.57 6.92
N LEU A 60 0.79 -0.52 7.59
CA LEU A 60 -0.15 -1.38 8.32
C LEU A 60 -0.88 -0.63 9.44
N ILE A 61 -0.21 0.27 10.16
CA ILE A 61 -0.82 1.14 11.18
C ILE A 61 -1.84 2.06 10.54
N VAL A 62 -1.48 2.77 9.47
CA VAL A 62 -2.38 3.72 8.80
C VAL A 62 -3.60 3.00 8.21
N ILE A 63 -3.37 1.94 7.42
CA ILE A 63 -4.45 1.16 6.79
C ILE A 63 -5.30 0.49 7.88
N GLY A 64 -4.68 -0.11 8.89
CA GLY A 64 -5.37 -0.76 10.01
C GLY A 64 -6.26 0.21 10.79
N ALA A 65 -5.77 1.43 11.06
CA ALA A 65 -6.55 2.46 11.72
C ALA A 65 -7.75 2.92 10.89
N ILE A 66 -7.59 3.09 9.57
CA ILE A 66 -8.68 3.45 8.65
C ILE A 66 -9.74 2.34 8.63
N LEU A 67 -9.34 1.08 8.46
CA LEU A 67 -10.25 -0.06 8.44
C LEU A 67 -10.99 -0.23 9.78
N LEU A 68 -10.29 -0.03 10.90
CA LEU A 68 -10.89 -0.06 12.23
C LEU A 68 -11.94 1.04 12.40
N ALA A 69 -11.64 2.27 11.98
CA ALA A 69 -12.58 3.38 12.04
C ALA A 69 -13.83 3.14 11.16
N ILE A 70 -13.64 2.69 9.92
CA ILE A 70 -14.74 2.40 8.99
C ILE A 70 -15.60 1.25 9.49
N GLY A 71 -14.97 0.15 9.94
CA GLY A 71 -15.69 -1.00 10.50
C GLY A 71 -16.49 -0.63 11.76
N PHE A 72 -15.93 0.24 12.62
CA PHE A 72 -16.66 0.77 13.78
C PHE A 72 -17.87 1.62 13.38
N LEU A 73 -17.71 2.53 12.42
CA LEU A 73 -18.79 3.38 11.93
C LEU A 73 -19.91 2.54 11.28
N GLY A 74 -19.55 1.56 10.44
CA GLY A 74 -20.51 0.68 9.77
C GLY A 74 -21.28 -0.20 10.77
N CYS A 75 -20.58 -0.82 11.73
CA CYS A 75 -21.20 -1.66 12.75
C CYS A 75 -22.09 -0.84 13.70
N CYS A 76 -21.57 0.27 14.24
CA CYS A 76 -22.34 1.13 15.16
C CYS A 76 -23.51 1.82 14.46
N GLY A 77 -23.32 2.25 13.21
CA GLY A 77 -24.39 2.85 12.42
C GLY A 77 -25.55 1.88 12.24
N ALA A 78 -25.26 0.66 11.76
CA ALA A 78 -26.28 -0.37 11.60
C ALA A 78 -26.92 -0.77 12.94
N GLN A 79 -26.13 -1.04 13.99
CA GLN A 79 -26.67 -1.50 15.28
C GLN A 79 -27.53 -0.44 15.97
N LYS A 80 -27.04 0.81 16.06
CA LYS A 80 -27.75 1.92 16.72
C LYS A 80 -28.85 2.54 15.86
N GLU A 81 -29.03 2.08 14.62
CA GLU A 81 -30.00 2.66 13.68
C GLU A 81 -29.80 4.18 13.55
N SER A 82 -28.55 4.64 13.58
CA SER A 82 -28.21 6.07 13.61
C SER A 82 -27.91 6.61 12.22
N LYS A 83 -28.84 7.42 11.68
CA LYS A 83 -28.71 8.07 10.37
C LYS A 83 -27.39 8.82 10.18
N CYS A 84 -26.93 9.52 11.22
CA CYS A 84 -25.67 10.26 11.17
C CYS A 84 -24.45 9.33 10.97
N LEU A 85 -24.38 8.22 11.72
CA LEU A 85 -23.30 7.24 11.59
C LEU A 85 -23.31 6.54 10.23
N LEU A 86 -24.49 6.19 9.69
CA LEU A 86 -24.61 5.64 8.33
C LEU A 86 -24.15 6.62 7.25
N MET A 87 -24.51 7.91 7.38
CA MET A 87 -24.08 8.95 6.43
C MET A 87 -22.58 9.22 6.50
N MET A 88 -21.97 9.17 7.70
CA MET A 88 -20.52 9.26 7.84
C MET A 88 -19.83 8.06 7.21
N PHE A 89 -20.32 6.85 7.47
CA PHE A 89 -19.81 5.62 6.82
C PHE A 89 -19.89 5.74 5.29
N PHE A 90 -21.05 6.12 4.75
CA PHE A 90 -21.24 6.32 3.32
C PHE A 90 -20.28 7.36 2.75
N SER A 91 -20.14 8.51 3.40
CA SER A 91 -19.26 9.60 2.95
C SER A 91 -17.80 9.17 2.91
N VAL A 92 -17.32 8.44 3.93
CA VAL A 92 -15.93 7.96 3.97
C VAL A 92 -15.67 6.94 2.86
N VAL A 93 -16.56 5.96 2.68
CA VAL A 93 -16.42 4.96 1.59
C VAL A 93 -16.48 5.63 0.22
N LEU A 94 -17.35 6.64 0.03
CA LEU A 94 -17.42 7.40 -1.22
C LEU A 94 -16.13 8.16 -1.52
N ILE A 95 -15.50 8.78 -0.51
CA ILE A 95 -14.22 9.47 -0.69
C ILE A 95 -13.12 8.49 -1.10
N ILE A 96 -13.08 7.30 -0.49
CA ILE A 96 -12.11 6.25 -0.83
C ILE A 96 -12.35 5.80 -2.27
N PHE A 97 -13.59 5.48 -2.65
CA PHE A 97 -13.94 5.09 -4.01
C PHE A 97 -13.50 6.14 -5.05
N ILE A 98 -13.75 7.43 -4.80
CA ILE A 98 -13.30 8.51 -5.69
C ILE A 98 -11.76 8.57 -5.77
N ALA A 99 -11.07 8.42 -4.63
CA ALA A 99 -9.62 8.41 -4.59
C ALA A 99 -9.03 7.21 -5.36
N GLU A 100 -9.64 6.02 -5.26
CA GLU A 100 -9.23 4.83 -6.00
C GLU A 100 -9.38 5.03 -7.51
N ILE A 101 -10.52 5.56 -7.97
CA ILE A 101 -10.73 5.86 -9.39
C ILE A 101 -9.73 6.92 -9.88
N ALA A 102 -9.50 7.99 -9.10
CA ALA A 102 -8.52 9.01 -9.47
C ALA A 102 -7.10 8.43 -9.56
N ALA A 103 -6.69 7.62 -8.58
CA ALA A 103 -5.40 6.95 -8.58
C ALA A 103 -5.25 6.00 -9.79
N ALA A 104 -6.29 5.21 -10.10
CA ALA A 104 -6.29 4.31 -11.25
C ALA A 104 -6.17 5.08 -12.59
N VAL A 105 -6.87 6.21 -12.74
CA VAL A 105 -6.77 7.07 -13.92
C VAL A 105 -5.37 7.66 -14.06
N VAL A 106 -4.80 8.18 -12.97
CA VAL A 106 -3.42 8.73 -12.99
C VAL A 106 -2.41 7.64 -13.34
N ALA A 107 -2.51 6.46 -12.75
CA ALA A 107 -1.57 5.36 -12.96
C ALA A 107 -1.66 4.76 -14.37
N LEU A 108 -2.87 4.60 -14.94
CA LEU A 108 -3.07 3.89 -16.21
C LEU A 108 -3.10 4.80 -17.44
N VAL A 109 -3.64 6.02 -17.30
CA VAL A 109 -3.82 6.95 -18.43
C VAL A 109 -2.69 7.97 -18.47
N TYR A 110 -2.28 8.47 -17.31
CA TYR A 110 -1.27 9.54 -17.20
C TYR A 110 0.06 9.00 -16.68
N THR A 111 0.58 7.92 -17.29
CA THR A 111 1.83 7.28 -16.85
C THR A 111 2.99 8.26 -16.74
N GLY A 112 3.16 9.18 -17.70
CA GLY A 112 4.21 10.20 -17.64
C GLY A 112 4.02 11.22 -16.50
N LEU A 113 2.77 11.52 -16.10
CA LEU A 113 2.51 12.35 -14.92
C LEU A 113 2.85 11.58 -13.63
N ALA A 114 2.47 10.30 -13.56
CA ALA A 114 2.81 9.44 -12.43
C ALA A 114 4.34 9.31 -12.28
N GLU A 115 5.06 9.10 -13.39
CA GLU A 115 6.53 9.07 -13.44
C GLU A 115 7.14 10.38 -12.92
N THR A 116 6.61 11.53 -13.39
CA THR A 116 7.11 12.85 -13.00
C THR A 116 6.91 13.09 -11.50
N LEU A 117 5.72 12.78 -10.97
CA LEU A 117 5.40 12.96 -9.56
C LEU A 117 6.25 12.04 -8.68
N LEU A 118 6.40 10.78 -9.07
CA LEU A 118 7.23 9.82 -8.34
C LEU A 118 8.70 10.21 -8.41
N THR A 119 9.22 10.62 -9.57
CA THR A 119 10.60 11.09 -9.72
C THR A 119 10.89 12.29 -8.84
N ALA A 120 9.96 13.25 -8.76
CA ALA A 120 10.10 14.43 -7.91
C ALA A 120 10.15 14.11 -6.41
N VAL A 121 9.54 13.00 -5.98
CA VAL A 121 9.47 12.60 -4.57
C VAL A 121 10.57 11.58 -4.22
N VAL A 122 10.73 10.55 -5.04
CA VAL A 122 11.53 9.37 -4.74
C VAL A 122 13.00 9.56 -5.06
N THR A 123 13.37 10.16 -6.20
CA THR A 123 14.78 10.38 -6.55
C THR A 123 15.52 11.20 -5.49
N PRO A 124 15.01 12.34 -4.95
CA PRO A 124 15.71 13.04 -3.88
C PRO A 124 15.76 12.23 -2.57
N LEU A 125 14.70 11.48 -2.24
CA LEU A 125 14.70 10.58 -1.09
C LEU A 125 15.78 9.50 -1.22
N LEU A 126 15.94 8.90 -2.41
CA LEU A 126 17.02 7.94 -2.69
C LEU A 126 18.38 8.60 -2.53
N LYS A 127 18.61 9.78 -3.11
CA LYS A 127 19.90 10.45 -3.02
C LYS A 127 20.33 10.77 -1.59
N GLU A 128 19.40 11.27 -0.77
CA GLU A 128 19.71 11.74 0.58
C GLU A 128 19.67 10.64 1.65
N LYS A 129 18.76 9.67 1.50
CA LYS A 129 18.44 8.70 2.56
C LYS A 129 18.92 7.29 2.26
N TYR A 130 19.17 6.93 1.01
CA TYR A 130 19.67 5.60 0.69
C TYR A 130 21.15 5.48 1.15
N GLY A 131 21.39 4.61 2.13
CA GLY A 131 22.65 4.36 2.82
C GLY A 131 22.62 4.88 4.26
N MET A 132 21.96 6.02 4.46
CA MET A 132 21.75 6.65 5.77
C MET A 132 20.63 5.99 6.58
N ASP A 133 19.44 5.94 5.97
CA ASP A 133 18.26 5.36 6.56
C ASP A 133 18.22 3.89 6.17
N LYS A 134 18.60 3.04 7.14
CA LYS A 134 18.65 1.60 6.93
C LYS A 134 17.29 1.06 6.44
N SER A 135 16.17 1.59 6.93
CA SER A 135 14.82 1.13 6.57
C SER A 135 14.52 1.45 5.10
N LEU A 136 14.84 2.66 4.66
CA LEU A 136 14.67 3.06 3.26
C LEU A 136 15.59 2.26 2.33
N THR A 137 16.87 2.12 2.69
CA THR A 137 17.84 1.31 1.92
C THR A 137 17.37 -0.12 1.74
N HIS A 138 16.84 -0.71 2.81
CA HIS A 138 16.39 -2.09 2.77
C HIS A 138 15.17 -2.28 1.87
N ILE A 139 14.14 -1.43 2.00
CA ILE A 139 12.95 -1.47 1.12
C ILE A 139 13.37 -1.39 -0.33
N TRP A 140 14.25 -0.45 -0.65
CA TRP A 140 14.74 -0.29 -2.01
C TRP A 140 15.61 -1.47 -2.46
N ASN A 141 16.41 -2.08 -1.60
CA ASN A 141 17.13 -3.32 -1.94
C ASN A 141 16.18 -4.48 -2.26
N VAL A 142 15.14 -4.68 -1.46
CA VAL A 142 14.12 -5.70 -1.72
C VAL A 142 13.38 -5.39 -3.02
N THR A 143 12.88 -4.16 -3.19
CA THR A 143 12.20 -3.75 -4.43
C THR A 143 13.08 -3.98 -5.65
N MET A 144 14.34 -3.51 -5.63
CA MET A 144 15.27 -3.69 -6.74
C MET A 144 15.60 -5.17 -7.01
N THR A 145 15.65 -6.00 -5.96
CA THR A 145 15.96 -7.43 -6.10
C THR A 145 14.76 -8.23 -6.60
N GLU A 146 13.59 -8.06 -5.99
CA GLU A 146 12.36 -8.81 -6.30
C GLU A 146 11.74 -8.39 -7.64
N VAL A 147 11.81 -7.10 -7.96
CA VAL A 147 11.30 -6.56 -9.23
C VAL A 147 12.39 -6.57 -10.30
N HIS A 148 13.62 -6.96 -9.98
CA HIS A 148 14.75 -7.02 -10.91
C HIS A 148 15.04 -5.69 -11.63
N CYS A 149 15.01 -4.60 -10.88
CA CYS A 149 15.16 -3.22 -11.36
C CYS A 149 16.22 -2.44 -10.58
N CYS A 150 16.57 -1.24 -11.03
CA CYS A 150 17.55 -0.39 -10.35
C CYS A 150 17.15 1.10 -10.37
N GLY A 151 17.15 1.71 -9.18
CA GLY A 151 16.67 3.09 -9.01
C GLY A 151 15.18 3.22 -9.31
N LEU A 152 14.64 4.43 -9.29
CA LEU A 152 13.28 4.64 -9.78
C LEU A 152 13.27 4.59 -11.31
N ASN A 153 14.15 5.36 -11.93
CA ASN A 153 14.27 5.52 -13.37
C ASN A 153 15.46 4.74 -13.93
N ASN A 154 16.61 4.77 -13.24
CA ASN A 154 17.79 3.96 -13.55
C ASN A 154 18.89 4.15 -12.47
N TYR A 155 20.07 3.55 -12.70
CA TYR A 155 21.23 3.68 -11.80
C TYR A 155 21.69 5.12 -11.53
N THR A 156 21.41 6.09 -12.41
CA THR A 156 21.81 7.50 -12.23
C THR A 156 21.06 8.19 -11.10
N ASP A 157 19.96 7.62 -10.62
CA ASP A 157 19.29 8.10 -9.40
C ASP A 157 20.22 8.05 -8.19
N PHE A 158 21.22 7.17 -8.19
CA PHE A 158 22.26 7.08 -7.15
C PHE A 158 23.52 7.91 -7.46
N THR A 159 23.59 8.58 -8.61
CA THR A 159 24.68 9.52 -8.89
C THR A 159 24.57 10.74 -7.98
N ASP A 160 25.68 11.11 -7.35
CA ASP A 160 25.75 12.14 -6.30
C ASP A 160 24.88 11.83 -5.07
N SER A 161 24.60 10.55 -4.82
CA SER A 161 23.92 10.11 -3.59
C SER A 161 24.93 9.91 -2.45
N TYR A 162 24.42 9.95 -1.21
CA TYR A 162 25.18 9.60 -0.02
C TYR A 162 25.87 8.23 -0.15
N TRP A 163 25.14 7.23 -0.67
CA TRP A 163 25.67 5.88 -0.87
C TRP A 163 26.92 5.86 -1.74
N LEU A 164 26.90 6.57 -2.87
CA LEU A 164 28.05 6.61 -3.79
C LEU A 164 29.24 7.34 -3.17
N GLU A 165 28.99 8.39 -2.36
CA GLU A 165 30.04 9.12 -1.65
C GLU A 165 30.75 8.24 -0.60
N GLU A 166 29.98 7.45 0.15
CA GLU A 166 30.47 6.59 1.22
C GLU A 166 31.13 5.29 0.67
N HIS A 167 30.45 4.59 -0.23
CA HIS A 167 30.85 3.24 -0.69
C HIS A 167 31.68 3.24 -1.98
N ARG A 168 31.68 4.35 -2.73
CA ARG A 168 32.34 4.49 -4.04
C ARG A 168 31.85 3.51 -5.11
N THR A 169 30.71 2.85 -4.87
CA THR A 169 30.06 1.92 -5.80
C THR A 169 28.56 2.18 -5.85
N TYR A 170 27.91 1.70 -6.90
CA TYR A 170 26.44 1.67 -6.99
C TYR A 170 25.88 0.47 -6.21
N PRO A 171 24.57 0.47 -5.88
CA PRO A 171 23.92 -0.69 -5.25
C PRO A 171 24.07 -1.97 -6.08
N ALA A 172 24.33 -3.11 -5.44
CA ALA A 172 24.55 -4.39 -6.12
C ALA A 172 23.46 -4.80 -7.13
N PRO A 173 22.14 -4.60 -6.86
CA PRO A 173 21.10 -4.90 -7.85
C PRO A 173 21.26 -4.16 -9.18
N CYS A 174 21.87 -2.97 -9.17
CA CYS A 174 22.14 -2.18 -10.37
C CYS A 174 23.21 -2.78 -11.30
N CYS A 175 23.98 -3.74 -10.80
CA CYS A 175 24.98 -4.49 -11.57
C CYS A 175 24.65 -5.98 -11.65
N LYS A 176 23.37 -6.37 -11.53
CA LYS A 176 22.95 -7.80 -11.49
C LYS A 176 23.71 -8.60 -10.43
N ASN A 177 23.97 -7.96 -9.29
CA ASN A 177 24.76 -8.49 -8.17
C ASN A 177 26.23 -8.82 -8.51
N MET A 178 26.80 -8.21 -9.56
CA MET A 178 28.25 -8.22 -9.80
C MET A 178 28.96 -7.17 -8.96
N GLU A 179 30.06 -7.57 -8.33
CA GLU A 179 30.93 -6.69 -7.53
C GLU A 179 32.37 -6.65 -8.09
N PRO A 180 33.05 -5.49 -8.09
CA PRO A 180 32.55 -4.17 -7.65
C PRO A 180 31.62 -3.51 -8.69
N CYS A 181 30.52 -2.92 -8.21
CA CYS A 181 29.53 -2.24 -9.05
C CYS A 181 29.95 -0.79 -9.35
N ASN A 182 30.83 -0.62 -10.34
CA ASN A 182 31.28 0.68 -10.81
C ASN A 182 30.33 1.28 -11.86
N ILE A 183 30.49 2.57 -12.17
CA ILE A 183 29.65 3.28 -13.15
C ILE A 183 29.60 2.60 -14.54
N THR A 184 30.74 2.06 -15.01
CA THR A 184 30.81 1.37 -16.29
C THR A 184 30.02 0.07 -16.28
N VAL A 185 30.09 -0.68 -15.17
CA VAL A 185 29.37 -1.95 -14.99
C VAL A 185 27.88 -1.69 -14.86
N ALA A 186 27.48 -0.66 -14.09
CA ALA A 186 26.07 -0.27 -13.95
C ALA A 186 25.47 0.15 -15.31
N ALA A 187 26.19 0.96 -16.08
CA ALA A 187 25.78 1.36 -17.42
C ALA A 187 25.69 0.17 -18.39
N GLN A 188 26.68 -0.74 -18.35
CA GLN A 188 26.74 -1.91 -19.24
C GLN A 188 25.71 -2.99 -18.86
N SER A 189 25.33 -3.06 -17.59
CA SER A 189 24.32 -4.02 -17.10
C SER A 189 22.93 -3.74 -17.63
N ASN A 190 22.66 -2.47 -17.99
CA ASN A 190 21.41 -1.98 -18.57
C ASN A 190 20.15 -2.49 -17.83
N VAL A 191 20.20 -2.40 -16.49
CA VAL A 191 19.07 -2.78 -15.62
C VAL A 191 17.99 -1.70 -15.73
N PRO A 192 16.72 -2.07 -16.00
CA PRO A 192 15.64 -1.10 -16.14
C PRO A 192 15.31 -0.41 -14.80
N GLY A 193 14.73 0.79 -14.89
CA GLY A 193 14.19 1.49 -13.72
C GLY A 193 13.00 0.75 -13.11
N CYS A 194 12.83 0.86 -11.79
CA CYS A 194 11.72 0.20 -11.11
C CYS A 194 10.34 0.72 -11.53
N PHE A 195 10.21 1.99 -11.93
CA PHE A 195 8.93 2.51 -12.40
C PHE A 195 8.44 1.79 -13.65
N ASP A 196 9.30 1.70 -14.67
CA ASP A 196 8.98 1.03 -15.94
C ASP A 196 8.73 -0.47 -15.73
N GLN A 197 9.58 -1.12 -14.93
CA GLN A 197 9.47 -2.55 -14.66
C GLN A 197 8.17 -2.88 -13.92
N ILE A 198 7.77 -2.08 -12.92
CA ILE A 198 6.48 -2.26 -12.22
C ILE A 198 5.31 -2.05 -13.18
N LEU A 199 5.37 -1.04 -14.05
CA LEU A 199 4.32 -0.81 -15.05
C LEU A 199 4.20 -1.98 -16.04
N GLU A 200 5.33 -2.56 -16.46
CA GLU A 200 5.35 -3.73 -17.32
C GLU A 200 4.75 -4.95 -16.62
N GLU A 201 5.07 -5.17 -15.34
CA GLU A 201 4.46 -6.23 -14.52
C GLU A 201 2.95 -6.05 -14.35
N ILE A 202 2.48 -4.82 -14.12
CA ILE A 202 1.05 -4.51 -14.04
C ILE A 202 0.36 -4.79 -15.38
N LYS A 203 0.97 -4.41 -16.51
CA LYS A 203 0.42 -4.68 -17.85
C LYS A 203 0.38 -6.18 -18.16
N THR A 204 1.44 -6.90 -17.80
CA THR A 204 1.55 -8.34 -18.00
C THR A 204 0.50 -9.09 -17.18
N ASN A 205 0.27 -8.66 -15.94
CA ASN A 205 -0.70 -9.26 -15.02
C ASN A 205 -2.02 -8.48 -14.93
N ALA A 206 -2.36 -7.71 -15.97
CA ALA A 206 -3.49 -6.76 -15.94
C ALA A 206 -4.83 -7.42 -15.60
N GLY A 207 -5.03 -8.69 -15.99
CA GLY A 207 -6.24 -9.44 -15.66
C GLY A 207 -6.42 -9.65 -14.14
N VAL A 208 -5.34 -10.01 -13.44
CA VAL A 208 -5.39 -10.23 -11.98
C VAL A 208 -5.54 -8.91 -11.25
N VAL A 209 -4.72 -7.92 -11.60
CA VAL A 209 -4.76 -6.59 -10.97
C VAL A 209 -6.13 -5.93 -11.19
N GLY A 210 -6.64 -5.97 -12.43
CA GLY A 210 -7.95 -5.44 -12.77
C GLY A 210 -9.08 -6.19 -12.06
N GLY A 211 -8.98 -7.52 -11.90
CA GLY A 211 -9.95 -8.31 -11.17
C GLY A 211 -10.02 -7.95 -9.68
N VAL A 212 -8.87 -7.76 -9.03
CA VAL A 212 -8.79 -7.31 -7.63
C VAL A 212 -9.40 -5.91 -7.48
N ALA A 213 -9.01 -4.97 -8.34
CA ALA A 213 -9.54 -3.60 -8.32
C ALA A 213 -11.06 -3.55 -8.53
N ALA A 214 -11.58 -4.32 -9.50
CA ALA A 214 -13.02 -4.41 -9.75
C ALA A 214 -13.78 -5.04 -8.57
N GLY A 215 -13.18 -6.02 -7.90
CA GLY A 215 -13.74 -6.64 -6.70
C GLY A 215 -13.87 -5.66 -5.53
N ILE A 216 -12.81 -4.87 -5.27
CA ILE A 216 -12.83 -3.82 -4.25
C ILE A 216 -13.92 -2.79 -4.56
N ALA A 217 -13.92 -2.24 -5.78
CA ALA A 217 -14.93 -1.29 -6.24
C ALA A 217 -16.36 -1.82 -6.09
N ALA A 218 -16.60 -3.09 -6.42
CA ALA A 218 -17.92 -3.70 -6.27
C ALA A 218 -18.35 -3.82 -4.79
N LEU A 219 -17.42 -4.16 -3.89
CA LEU A 219 -17.68 -4.23 -2.46
C LEU A 219 -18.01 -2.85 -1.87
N GLU A 220 -17.29 -1.80 -2.29
CA GLU A 220 -17.55 -0.43 -1.85
C GLU A 220 -18.93 0.07 -2.32
N ILE A 221 -19.28 -0.16 -3.59
CA ILE A 221 -20.60 0.19 -4.14
C ILE A 221 -21.71 -0.56 -3.39
N ALA A 222 -21.51 -1.85 -3.11
CA ALA A 222 -22.48 -2.63 -2.33
C ALA A 222 -22.63 -2.08 -0.91
N ALA A 223 -21.53 -1.73 -0.23
CA ALA A 223 -21.54 -1.15 1.10
C ALA A 223 -22.27 0.21 1.12
N MET A 224 -22.00 1.08 0.14
CA MET A 224 -22.68 2.37 -0.03
C MET A 224 -24.19 2.18 -0.27
N THR A 225 -24.55 1.25 -1.14
CA THR A 225 -25.96 0.93 -1.46
C THR A 225 -26.72 0.44 -0.23
N VAL A 226 -26.11 -0.46 0.54
CA VAL A 226 -26.70 -0.99 1.77
C VAL A 226 -26.84 0.10 2.84
N SER A 227 -25.83 0.96 2.99
CA SER A 227 -25.89 2.10 3.92
C SER A 227 -27.04 3.04 3.56
N MET A 228 -27.18 3.39 2.28
CA MET A 228 -28.26 4.27 1.82
C MET A 228 -29.64 3.62 1.96
N TYR A 229 -29.76 2.33 1.65
CA TYR A 229 -31.00 1.58 1.85
C TYR A 229 -31.45 1.59 3.32
N LEU A 230 -30.53 1.33 4.25
CA LEU A 230 -30.82 1.38 5.68
C LEU A 230 -31.17 2.81 6.12
N TYR A 231 -30.45 3.83 5.64
CA TYR A 231 -30.77 5.24 5.92
C TYR A 231 -32.21 5.59 5.53
N CYS A 232 -32.63 5.27 4.30
CA CYS A 232 -33.99 5.55 3.82
C CYS A 232 -35.06 4.80 4.61
N GLN A 233 -34.82 3.53 4.97
CA GLN A 233 -35.76 2.75 5.80
C GLN A 233 -35.90 3.32 7.21
N LEU A 234 -34.82 3.86 7.78
CA LEU A 234 -34.85 4.56 9.07
C LEU A 234 -35.53 5.93 8.99
N ASP A 235 -35.69 6.49 7.79
CA ASP A 235 -36.43 7.73 7.56
C ASP A 235 -37.94 7.53 7.45
N GLN A 236 -38.35 6.32 7.07
CA GLN A 236 -39.75 5.93 6.98
C GLN A 236 -40.33 5.43 8.31
N LYS A 237 -39.50 5.19 9.33
CA LYS A 237 -39.91 4.87 10.71
C LYS A 237 -40.12 6.14 11.52
#